data_AF-A0A1W9TWA6-F1
#
_entry.id   AF-A0A1W9TWA6-F1
#
_cell.length_a   1.000
_cell.length_b   1.000
_cell.length_c   1.000
_cell.angle_alpha   90.00
_cell.angle_beta   90.00
_cell.angle_gamma   90.00
#
_symmetry.space_group_name_H-M   'P 1'
#
loop_
_entity.id
_entity.type
_entity.pdbx_description
1 polymer ?
#
loop_
_entity_poly.entity_id
_entity_poly.type
_entity_poly.pdbx_seq_one_letter_code
_entity_poly.pdbx_strand_id
1 'polypeptide(L)' 'KIKKKASSLYTMPERCRIVPELRDHGIMQYRELIVPPWRIMFKIIDMKVFVLSVIDSRRNIENILLKRFTCM' A
#
# COMPACT_ATOMS: atom_id res chain seq x y z
N LYS A 1 14.32 10.69 -2.66
CA LYS A 1 14.00 10.05 -1.36
C LYS A 1 13.07 8.83 -1.49
N ILE A 2 11.97 8.90 -2.26
CA ILE A 2 11.02 7.78 -2.42
C ILE A 2 11.62 6.54 -3.10
N LYS A 3 12.46 6.72 -4.15
CA LYS A 3 13.11 5.62 -4.87
C LYS A 3 13.93 4.70 -3.94
N LYS A 4 14.71 5.27 -3.02
CA LYS A 4 15.57 4.51 -2.08
C LYS A 4 14.73 3.66 -1.10
N LYS A 5 13.60 4.19 -0.63
CA LYS A 5 12.65 3.44 0.21
C LYS A 5 11.86 2.39 -0.59
N ALA A 6 11.53 2.66 -1.85
CA ALA A 6 10.97 1.64 -2.73
C ALA A 6 11.98 0.51 -3.00
N SER A 7 13.28 0.82 -3.14
CA SER A 7 14.33 -0.20 -3.27
C SER A 7 14.43 -1.12 -2.05
N SER A 8 14.18 -0.63 -0.82
CA SER A 8 14.16 -1.50 0.37
C SER A 8 13.00 -2.52 0.38
N LEU A 9 11.98 -2.35 -0.46
CA LEU A 9 10.93 -3.37 -0.63
C LEU A 9 11.47 -4.66 -1.24
N TYR A 10 12.60 -4.64 -1.96
CA TYR A 10 13.22 -5.86 -2.48
C TYR A 10 13.88 -6.69 -1.39
N THR A 11 14.25 -6.09 -0.26
CA THR A 11 15.02 -6.77 0.78
C THR A 11 14.12 -7.41 1.83
N MET A 12 13.00 -6.77 2.20
CA MET A 12 12.10 -7.29 3.24
C MET A 12 10.66 -6.75 3.09
N PRO A 13 9.93 -7.08 2.02
CA PRO A 13 8.60 -6.55 1.77
C PRO A 13 7.55 -7.03 2.78
N GLU A 14 7.78 -8.18 3.42
CA GLU A 14 6.88 -8.79 4.40
C GLU A 14 6.85 -8.09 5.76
N ARG A 15 7.86 -7.26 6.08
CA ARG A 15 7.85 -6.43 7.29
C ARG A 15 6.98 -5.18 7.16
N CYS A 16 6.54 -4.85 5.94
CA CYS A 16 5.66 -3.70 5.74
C CYS A 16 4.28 -3.95 6.34
N ARG A 17 3.72 -2.88 6.90
CA ARG A 17 2.41 -2.88 7.54
C ARG A 17 1.33 -3.27 6.52
N ILE A 18 0.38 -4.10 6.94
CA ILE A 18 -0.85 -4.35 6.20
C ILE A 18 -1.71 -3.09 6.27
N VAL A 19 -2.27 -2.68 5.14
CA VAL A 19 -3.13 -1.50 5.04
C VAL A 19 -4.23 -1.58 6.09
N PRO A 20 -4.24 -0.72 7.13
CA PRO A 20 -5.18 -0.86 8.25
C PRO A 20 -6.63 -0.77 7.76
N GLU A 21 -6.92 0.14 6.83
CA GLU A 21 -8.25 0.33 6.26
C GLU A 21 -8.77 -0.96 5.59
N LEU A 22 -7.90 -1.76 4.97
CA LEU A 22 -8.26 -3.02 4.32
C LEU A 22 -8.24 -4.20 5.32
N ARG A 23 -7.35 -4.15 6.30
CA ARG A 23 -7.30 -5.12 7.40
C ARG A 23 -8.60 -5.15 8.19
N ASP A 24 -9.19 -3.98 8.45
CA ASP A 24 -10.47 -3.87 9.17
C ASP A 24 -11.63 -4.52 8.39
N HIS A 25 -11.48 -4.66 7.07
CA HIS A 25 -12.38 -5.39 6.18
C HIS A 25 -11.97 -6.86 5.94
N GLY A 26 -11.00 -7.38 6.70
CA GLY A 26 -10.51 -8.76 6.58
C GLY A 26 -9.51 -9.00 5.44
N ILE A 27 -9.08 -7.95 4.73
CA ILE A 27 -8.21 -8.05 3.56
C ILE A 27 -6.75 -7.86 3.99
N MET A 28 -6.00 -8.97 4.10
CA MET A 28 -4.63 -8.99 4.62
C MET A 28 -3.54 -8.99 3.54
N GLN A 29 -3.92 -9.13 2.27
CA GLN A 29 -2.99 -9.29 1.14
C GLN A 29 -2.28 -7.99 0.72
N TYR A 30 -2.84 -6.83 1.09
CA TYR A 30 -2.33 -5.52 0.70
C TYR A 30 -1.47 -4.93 1.80
N ARG A 31 -0.28 -4.49 1.41
CA ARG A 31 0.71 -3.87 2.28
C ARG A 31 0.96 -2.46 1.84
N GLU A 32 1.46 -1.66 2.77
CA GLU A 32 1.79 -0.28 2.51
C GLU A 32 3.15 0.14 3.04
N LEU A 33 3.72 1.11 2.32
CA LEU A 33 4.91 1.83 2.70
C LEU A 33 4.60 3.33 2.83
N ILE A 34 4.74 3.85 4.03
CA ILE A 34 4.52 5.26 4.34
C ILE A 34 5.85 6.01 4.17
N VAL A 35 5.89 6.91 3.17
CA VAL A 35 7.01 7.79 2.87
C VAL A 35 6.48 9.21 2.76
N PRO A 36 6.27 9.93 3.88
CA PRO A 36 5.60 11.22 3.87
C PRO A 36 6.15 12.17 2.80
N PRO A 37 5.27 12.81 1.99
CA PRO A 37 3.81 12.79 2.05
C PRO A 37 3.13 11.65 1.23
N TRP A 38 3.85 10.59 0.86
CA TRP A 38 3.35 9.52 -0.01
C TRP A 38 3.06 8.22 0.75
N ARG A 39 2.00 7.51 0.36
CA ARG A 39 1.69 6.13 0.75
C ARG A 39 1.73 5.25 -0.49
N ILE A 40 2.58 4.24 -0.51
CA ILE A 40 2.69 3.27 -1.60
C ILE A 40 1.97 2.00 -1.16
N MET A 41 0.96 1.58 -1.89
CA MET A 41 0.29 0.29 -1.69
C MET A 41 0.81 -0.74 -2.68
N PHE A 42 1.05 -1.94 -2.17
CA PHE A 42 1.53 -3.05 -2.97
C PHE A 42 1.01 -4.39 -2.43
N LYS A 43 1.13 -5.44 -3.22
CA LYS A 43 0.93 -6.83 -2.80
C LYS A 43 2.14 -7.67 -3.20
N ILE A 44 2.30 -8.81 -2.53
CA ILE A 44 3.36 -9.77 -2.83
C ILE A 44 2.70 -11.01 -3.45
N ILE A 45 3.16 -11.44 -4.62
CA ILE A 45 2.72 -12.68 -5.29
C ILE A 45 3.97 -13.36 -5.82
N ASP A 46 4.18 -14.64 -5.49
CA ASP A 46 5.34 -15.43 -5.93
C ASP A 46 6.69 -14.71 -5.76
N MET A 47 6.90 -14.12 -4.57
CA MET A 47 8.07 -13.29 -4.22
C MET A 47 8.26 -12.01 -5.07
N LYS A 48 7.28 -11.64 -5.90
CA LYS A 48 7.28 -10.39 -6.67
C LYS A 48 6.42 -9.34 -5.97
N VAL A 49 6.94 -8.11 -5.91
CA VAL A 49 6.26 -6.95 -5.36
C VAL A 49 5.50 -6.23 -6.48
N PHE A 50 4.17 -6.18 -6.36
CA PHE A 50 3.29 -5.47 -7.30
C PHE A 50 2.84 -4.16 -6.67
N VAL A 51 3.37 -3.04 -7.17
CA VAL A 51 2.94 -1.70 -6.76
C VAL A 51 1.61 -1.38 -7.43
N LEU A 52 0.57 -1.15 -6.64
CA LEU A 52 -0.80 -0.93 -7.12
C LEU A 52 -1.14 0.55 -7.22
N SER A 53 -0.69 1.34 -6.24
CA SER A 53 -0.95 2.77 -6.21
C SER A 53 0.06 3.54 -5.38
N VAL A 54 0.33 4.78 -5.80
CA VAL A 54 1.06 5.77 -5.01
C VAL A 54 0.10 6.91 -4.71
N ILE A 55 -0.23 7.10 -3.44
CA ILE A 55 -1.26 8.02 -2.97
C ILE A 55 -0.59 9.11 -2.12
N ASP A 56 -1.10 10.34 -2.17
CA ASP A 56 -0.71 11.36 -1.20
C ASP A 56 -1.38 11.07 0.15
N SER A 57 -0.59 10.82 1.19
CA SER A 57 -1.03 10.43 2.53
C SER A 57 -1.82 11.51 3.26
N ARG A 58 -1.83 12.75 2.74
CA ARG A 58 -2.64 13.85 3.28
C ARG A 58 -4.10 13.79 2.82
N ARG A 59 -4.42 12.94 1.85
CA ARG A 59 -5.79 12.73 1.37
C ARG A 59 -6.49 11.66 2.22
N ASN A 60 -7.82 11.71 2.28
CA ASN A 60 -8.61 10.66 2.92
C ASN A 60 -8.49 9.36 2.10
N ILE A 61 -7.66 8.43 2.57
CA ILE A 61 -7.33 7.19 1.87
C ILE A 61 -8.50 6.23 1.84
N GLU A 62 -9.28 6.16 2.92
CA GLU A 62 -10.49 5.35 3.00
C GLU A 62 -11.46 5.72 1.88
N ASN A 63 -11.71 7.02 1.66
CA ASN A 63 -12.54 7.50 0.56
C ASN A 63 -11.94 7.15 -0.83
N ILE A 64 -10.61 7.23 -0.98
CA ILE A 64 -9.94 6.83 -2.23
C ILE A 64 -10.09 5.33 -2.49
N LEU A 65 -10.03 4.50 -1.45
CA LEU A 65 -10.22 3.05 -1.53
C LEU A 65 -11.68 2.70 -1.84
N LEU A 66 -12.63 3.29 -1.10
CA LEU A 66 -14.07 3.15 -1.33
C LEU A 66 -14.43 3.52 -2.78
N LYS A 67 -13.93 4.64 -3.30
CA LYS A 67 -14.15 5.01 -4.71
C LYS A 67 -13.62 3.99 -5.72
N ARG A 68 -12.56 3.25 -5.39
CA ARG A 68 -11.97 2.23 -6.29
C ARG A 68 -12.69 0.89 -6.21
N PHE A 69 -13.30 0.55 -5.07
CA PHE A 69 -13.87 -0.78 -4.84
C PHE A 69 -15.41 -0.82 -4.79
N THR A 70 -16.06 0.32 -4.54
CA THR A 70 -17.52 0.38 -4.29
C THR A 70 -18.31 1.07 -5.38
N CYS A 71 -17.67 1.56 -6.45
CA CYS A 71 -18.38 2.11 -7.60
C CYS A 71 -18.85 0.96 -8.50
N MET A 72 -19.96 0.32 -8.13
CA MET A 72 -20.89 -0.36 -9.05
C MET A 72 -22.06 0.58 -9.36
#